data_AF-A0A368F6F7-F1
#
_entry.id   AF-A0A368F6F7-F1
#
_cell.length_a   1.000
_cell.length_b   1.000
_cell.length_c   1.000
_cell.angle_alpha   90.00
_cell.angle_beta   90.00
_cell.angle_gamma   90.00
#
_symmetry.space_group_name_H-M   'P 1'
#
loop_
_entity.id
_entity.type
_entity.pdbx_description
1 polymer ?
#
loop_
_entity_poly.entity_id
_entity_poly.type
_entity_poly.pdbx_seq_one_letter_code
_entity_poly.pdbx_strand_id
1 'polypeptide(L)'
;MPLFFKSLVFCVRDFKNPEEYGYGEEGGSKFLQQVLMTSPSQPEELRCVREQLSDCFEQISCYLLPHPGYRVAERQSFRGHVKDLRPVFREEMKKMVPSLLNPHALQPKIINGKPVTCRKLMHYFKEYVNSFDGNTMPEPHSILNAN
;
A
#
# COMPACT_ATOMS: atom_id res chain seq x y z
N MET A 1 -7.66 12.59 16.13
CA MET A 1 -7.08 13.54 15.14
C MET A 1 -7.60 13.15 13.76
N PRO A 2 -7.70 14.07 12.78
CA PRO A 2 -7.97 13.66 11.40
C PRO A 2 -6.85 12.74 10.92
N LEU A 3 -7.23 11.62 10.29
CA LEU A 3 -6.31 10.69 9.68
C LEU A 3 -5.54 11.39 8.54
N PHE A 4 -4.23 11.21 8.48
CA PHE A 4 -3.36 11.95 7.56
C PHE A 4 -3.36 11.37 6.14
N PHE A 5 -3.58 10.06 6.02
CA PHE A 5 -3.52 9.32 4.78
C PHE A 5 -4.82 8.56 4.52
N LYS A 6 -5.09 8.31 3.23
CA LYS A 6 -6.32 7.64 2.79
C LYS A 6 -6.16 6.13 2.84
N SER A 7 -5.58 5.55 1.81
CA SER A 7 -5.44 4.10 1.68
C SER A 7 -3.98 3.68 1.69
N LEU A 8 -3.67 2.63 2.45
CA LEU A 8 -2.44 1.86 2.37
C LEU A 8 -2.78 0.44 1.92
N VAL A 9 -2.13 -0.03 0.87
CA VAL A 9 -2.33 -1.37 0.31
C VAL A 9 -1.03 -2.14 0.43
N PHE A 10 -1.01 -3.17 1.27
CA PHE A 10 0.09 -4.14 1.30
C PHE A 10 -0.08 -5.13 0.14
N CYS A 11 0.86 -5.14 -0.80
CA CYS A 11 0.89 -6.12 -1.88
C CYS A 11 2.02 -7.13 -1.61
N VAL A 12 1.67 -8.27 -1.01
CA VAL A 12 2.65 -9.32 -0.68
C VAL A 12 2.87 -10.18 -1.92
N ARG A 13 4.06 -10.08 -2.50
CA ARG A 13 4.46 -10.81 -3.70
C ARG A 13 4.99 -12.19 -3.35
N ASP A 14 4.83 -13.13 -4.28
CA ASP A 14 5.38 -14.48 -4.20
C ASP A 14 5.02 -15.21 -2.90
N PHE A 15 3.80 -14.98 -2.41
CA PHE A 15 3.30 -15.57 -1.17
C PHE A 15 3.30 -17.11 -1.26
N LYS A 16 3.84 -17.78 -0.24
CA LYS A 16 4.18 -19.21 -0.28
C LYS A 16 3.25 -20.14 0.50
N ASN A 17 2.36 -19.60 1.34
CA ASN A 17 1.57 -20.38 2.32
C ASN A 17 0.05 -20.26 2.07
N PRO A 18 -0.45 -20.56 0.85
CA PRO A 18 -1.87 -20.37 0.51
C PRO A 18 -2.83 -21.24 1.32
N GLU A 19 -2.34 -22.34 1.89
CA GLU A 19 -3.12 -23.25 2.73
C GLU A 19 -3.50 -22.62 4.06
N GLU A 20 -2.67 -21.72 4.57
CA GLU A 20 -2.93 -20.99 5.83
C GLU A 20 -3.71 -19.70 5.55
N TYR A 21 -3.31 -18.96 4.52
CA TYR A 21 -4.00 -17.76 4.06
C TYR A 21 -4.18 -17.80 2.54
N GLY A 22 -5.42 -17.99 2.08
CA GLY A 22 -5.72 -18.00 0.65
C GLY A 22 -5.22 -16.75 -0.08
N TYR A 23 -4.95 -16.87 -1.38
CA TYR A 23 -4.54 -15.70 -2.18
C TYR A 23 -5.64 -14.63 -2.26
N GLY A 24 -5.23 -13.41 -2.62
CA GLY A 24 -6.12 -12.27 -2.80
C GLY A 24 -6.37 -11.49 -1.51
N GLU A 25 -7.46 -10.72 -1.51
CA GLU A 25 -7.77 -9.76 -0.43
C GLU A 25 -8.20 -10.43 0.86
N GLU A 26 -9.03 -11.48 0.78
CA GLU A 26 -9.61 -12.11 1.97
C GLU A 26 -8.53 -12.75 2.85
N GLY A 27 -7.66 -13.56 2.26
CA GLY A 27 -6.53 -14.12 2.99
C GLY A 27 -5.51 -13.07 3.39
N GLY A 28 -5.33 -12.02 2.57
CA GLY A 28 -4.51 -10.87 2.92
C GLY A 28 -5.00 -10.11 4.14
N SER A 29 -6.31 -9.92 4.29
CA SER A 29 -6.93 -9.31 5.46
C SER A 29 -6.67 -10.14 6.73
N LYS A 30 -6.86 -11.47 6.65
CA LYS A 30 -6.60 -12.38 7.78
C LYS A 30 -5.11 -12.40 8.15
N PHE A 31 -4.23 -12.47 7.16
CA PHE A 31 -2.78 -12.43 7.34
C PHE A 31 -2.33 -11.12 7.97
N LEU A 32 -2.80 -9.98 7.44
CA LEU A 32 -2.45 -8.66 7.95
C LEU A 32 -2.93 -8.46 9.39
N GLN A 33 -4.15 -8.90 9.71
CA GLN A 33 -4.67 -8.82 11.07
C GLN A 33 -3.72 -9.53 12.06
N GLN A 34 -3.25 -10.73 11.71
CA GLN A 34 -2.29 -11.46 12.54
C GLN A 34 -0.92 -10.78 12.60
N VAL A 35 -0.42 -10.23 11.49
CA VAL A 35 0.86 -9.51 11.47
C VAL A 35 0.82 -8.25 12.35
N LEU A 36 -0.31 -7.53 12.36
CA LEU A 36 -0.45 -6.28 13.10
C LEU A 36 -0.79 -6.47 14.59
N MET A 37 -1.15 -7.68 15.05
CA MET A 37 -1.39 -7.93 16.48
C MET A 37 -0.16 -7.56 17.32
N THR A 38 -0.34 -6.69 18.31
CA THR A 38 0.71 -6.28 19.24
C THR A 38 0.79 -7.24 20.44
N SER A 39 2.00 -7.43 20.96
CA SER A 39 2.26 -8.21 22.17
C SER A 39 3.25 -7.47 23.07
N PRO A 40 3.11 -7.50 24.41
CA PRO A 40 4.07 -6.91 25.35
C PRO A 40 5.50 -7.44 25.18
N SER A 41 5.68 -8.63 24.61
CA SER A 41 7.00 -9.23 24.34
C SER A 41 7.74 -8.60 23.16
N GLN A 42 7.06 -7.83 22.31
CA GLN A 42 7.68 -7.18 21.14
C GLN A 42 8.42 -5.91 21.54
N PRO A 43 9.49 -5.52 20.81
CA PRO A 43 10.13 -4.21 20.94
C PRO A 43 9.11 -3.07 20.87
N GLU A 44 9.29 -2.06 21.72
CA GLU A 44 8.37 -0.90 21.81
C GLU A 44 8.18 -0.19 20.48
N GLU A 45 9.27 0.02 19.74
CA GLU A 45 9.27 0.63 18.41
C GLU A 45 8.33 -0.10 17.43
N LEU A 46 8.33 -1.44 17.44
CA LEU A 46 7.46 -2.24 16.57
C LEU A 46 5.99 -2.17 16.97
N ARG A 47 5.71 -2.10 18.28
CA ARG A 47 4.33 -1.92 18.78
C ARG A 47 3.81 -0.54 18.38
N CYS A 48 4.60 0.49 18.61
CA CYS A 48 4.27 1.88 18.29
C CYS A 48 3.93 2.02 16.80
N VAL A 49 4.75 1.46 15.89
CA VAL A 49 4.46 1.49 14.45
C VAL A 49 3.14 0.79 14.12
N ARG A 50 2.83 -0.35 14.73
CA ARG A 50 1.58 -1.10 14.47
C ARG A 50 0.35 -0.31 14.92
N GLU A 51 0.43 0.34 16.08
CA GLU A 51 -0.63 1.20 16.62
C GLU A 51 -0.81 2.46 15.75
N GLN A 52 0.29 3.09 15.35
CA GLN A 52 0.26 4.29 14.52
C GLN A 52 -0.30 4.05 13.12
N LEU A 53 -0.16 2.85 12.56
CA LEU A 53 -0.73 2.54 11.23
C LEU A 53 -2.24 2.78 11.21
N SER A 54 -2.98 2.31 12.23
CA SER A 54 -4.42 2.55 12.35
C SER A 54 -4.77 4.02 12.58
N ASP A 55 -3.87 4.80 13.19
CA ASP A 55 -4.07 6.23 13.44
C ASP A 55 -3.66 7.12 12.25
N CYS A 56 -2.97 6.57 11.26
CA CYS A 56 -2.46 7.32 10.12
C CYS A 56 -3.30 7.14 8.85
N PHE A 57 -3.95 5.98 8.68
CA PHE A 57 -4.64 5.60 7.44
C PHE A 57 -6.13 5.31 7.66
N GLU A 58 -6.99 5.87 6.80
CA GLU A 58 -8.43 5.57 6.78
C GLU A 58 -8.74 4.12 6.39
N GLN A 59 -7.96 3.56 5.48
CA GLN A 59 -8.13 2.19 5.02
C GLN A 59 -6.77 1.53 4.88
N ILE A 60 -6.63 0.36 5.49
CA ILE A 60 -5.49 -0.52 5.26
C ILE A 60 -6.05 -1.82 4.68
N SER A 61 -5.47 -2.24 3.56
CA SER A 61 -5.82 -3.50 2.89
C SER A 61 -4.55 -4.30 2.57
N CYS A 62 -4.73 -5.59 2.29
CA CYS A 62 -3.62 -6.48 1.98
C CYS A 62 -4.06 -7.49 0.91
N TYR A 63 -3.22 -7.69 -0.10
CA TYR A 63 -3.39 -8.69 -1.15
C TYR A 63 -2.22 -9.65 -1.13
N LEU A 64 -2.51 -10.95 -1.02
CA LEU A 64 -1.50 -12.01 -1.13
C LEU A 64 -1.45 -12.49 -2.58
N LEU A 65 -0.37 -12.18 -3.29
CA LEU A 65 -0.19 -12.59 -4.68
C LEU A 65 0.72 -13.83 -4.78
N PRO A 66 0.35 -14.84 -5.57
CA PRO A 66 1.20 -15.99 -5.82
C PRO A 66 2.45 -15.60 -6.64
N HIS A 67 3.41 -16.52 -6.72
CA HIS A 67 4.53 -16.37 -7.65
C HIS A 67 4.04 -16.29 -9.12
N PRO A 68 4.52 -15.32 -9.92
CA PRO A 68 4.01 -15.06 -11.28
C PRO A 68 4.39 -16.13 -12.30
N GLY A 69 5.33 -17.02 -11.97
CA GLY A 69 5.85 -18.09 -12.84
C GLY A 69 7.29 -17.85 -13.25
N TYR A 70 8.06 -18.92 -13.49
CA TYR A 70 9.50 -18.84 -13.74
C TYR A 70 9.87 -18.01 -14.98
N ARG A 71 9.10 -18.14 -16.07
CA ARG A 71 9.28 -17.29 -17.28
C ARG A 71 9.14 -15.79 -17.02
N VAL A 72 8.46 -15.40 -15.95
CA VAL A 72 8.28 -14.00 -15.56
C VAL A 72 9.38 -13.57 -14.59
N ALA A 73 9.77 -14.46 -13.69
CA ALA A 73 10.78 -14.21 -12.66
C ALA A 73 12.23 -14.24 -13.20
N GLU A 74 12.49 -15.00 -14.26
CA GLU A 74 13.79 -15.07 -14.91
C GLU A 74 14.08 -13.78 -15.70
N ARG A 75 15.30 -13.25 -15.57
CA ARG A 75 15.71 -12.02 -16.25
C ARG A 75 15.69 -12.22 -17.77
N GLN A 76 15.25 -11.21 -18.50
CA GLN A 76 15.25 -11.13 -19.96
C GLN A 76 14.34 -12.11 -20.71
N SER A 77 13.64 -13.04 -20.05
CA SER A 77 12.71 -13.99 -20.69
C SER A 77 11.29 -13.43 -20.82
N PHE A 78 10.88 -12.50 -19.95
CA PHE A 78 9.56 -11.89 -20.01
C PHE A 78 9.48 -10.76 -21.05
N ARG A 79 8.49 -10.84 -21.94
CA ARG A 79 8.19 -9.81 -22.96
C ARG A 79 6.85 -9.10 -22.71
N GLY A 80 6.27 -9.24 -21.52
CA GLY A 80 4.98 -8.63 -21.16
C GLY A 80 3.75 -9.44 -21.59
N HIS A 81 3.91 -10.63 -22.17
CA HIS A 81 2.77 -11.41 -22.63
C HIS A 81 2.00 -12.06 -21.47
N VAL A 82 0.69 -11.81 -21.43
CA VAL A 82 -0.22 -12.34 -20.38
C VAL A 82 -0.23 -13.87 -20.34
N LYS A 83 -0.01 -14.54 -21.48
CA LYS A 83 0.05 -16.01 -21.57
C LYS A 83 1.23 -16.63 -20.80
N ASP A 84 2.28 -15.86 -20.55
CA ASP A 84 3.46 -16.33 -19.81
C ASP A 84 3.29 -16.20 -18.29
N LEU A 85 2.23 -15.51 -17.84
CA LEU A 85 1.86 -15.45 -16.42
C LEU A 85 1.24 -16.79 -15.98
N ARG A 86 1.62 -17.24 -14.78
CA ARG A 86 0.97 -18.36 -14.11
C ARG A 86 -0.54 -18.08 -13.99
N PRO A 87 -1.44 -19.03 -14.31
CA PRO A 87 -2.89 -18.79 -14.31
C PRO A 87 -3.42 -18.23 -13.00
N VAL A 88 -3.02 -18.78 -11.86
CA VAL A 88 -3.47 -18.32 -10.53
C VAL A 88 -3.05 -16.87 -10.27
N PHE A 89 -1.83 -16.48 -10.66
CA PHE A 89 -1.37 -15.08 -10.55
C PHE A 89 -2.22 -14.14 -11.38
N ARG A 90 -2.53 -14.55 -12.63
CA ARG A 90 -3.39 -13.77 -13.51
C ARG A 90 -4.80 -13.60 -12.94
N GLU A 91 -5.39 -14.64 -12.37
CA GLU A 91 -6.73 -14.55 -11.79
C GLU A 91 -6.76 -13.64 -10.56
N GLU A 92 -5.75 -13.66 -9.69
CA GLU A 92 -5.67 -12.71 -8.56
C GLU A 92 -5.42 -11.27 -9.02
N MET A 93 -4.59 -11.07 -10.04
CA MET A 93 -4.39 -9.74 -10.65
C MET A 93 -5.70 -9.19 -11.26
N LYS A 94 -6.50 -10.05 -11.90
CA LYS A 94 -7.82 -9.66 -12.46
C LYS A 94 -8.82 -9.25 -11.38
N LYS A 95 -8.67 -9.71 -10.14
CA LYS A 95 -9.50 -9.28 -9.00
C LYS A 95 -8.97 -7.99 -8.38
N MET A 96 -7.66 -7.94 -8.10
CA MET A 96 -6.99 -6.83 -7.43
C MET A 96 -7.00 -5.53 -8.25
N VAL A 97 -6.78 -5.60 -9.56
CA VAL A 97 -6.69 -4.37 -10.38
C VAL A 97 -8.02 -3.62 -10.40
N PRO A 98 -9.19 -4.26 -10.66
CA PRO A 98 -10.48 -3.58 -10.56
C PRO A 98 -10.83 -3.13 -9.14
N SER A 99 -10.49 -3.89 -8.08
CA SER A 99 -10.80 -3.45 -6.71
C SER A 99 -10.09 -2.14 -6.35
N LEU A 100 -8.91 -1.89 -6.93
CA LEU A 100 -8.13 -0.67 -6.69
C LEU A 100 -8.43 0.47 -7.67
N LEU A 101 -8.76 0.16 -8.94
CA LEU A 101 -8.79 1.15 -10.03
C LEU A 101 -10.15 1.30 -10.71
N ASN A 102 -11.19 0.57 -10.28
CA ASN A 102 -12.56 0.80 -10.77
C ASN A 102 -12.96 2.27 -10.49
N PRO A 103 -13.65 2.95 -11.42
CA PRO A 103 -14.20 4.30 -11.20
C PRO A 103 -14.91 4.52 -9.85
N HIS A 104 -15.58 3.50 -9.31
CA HIS A 104 -16.23 3.57 -8.00
C HIS A 104 -15.28 3.41 -6.80
N ALA A 105 -14.10 2.81 -7.01
CA ALA A 105 -13.05 2.65 -6.00
C ALA A 105 -12.10 3.85 -5.97
N LEU A 106 -11.96 4.60 -7.07
CA LEU A 106 -11.09 5.76 -7.16
C LEU A 106 -11.53 6.87 -6.20
N GLN A 107 -10.61 7.31 -5.35
CA GLN A 107 -10.82 8.42 -4.42
C GLN A 107 -9.91 9.59 -4.81
N PRO A 108 -10.41 10.84 -4.81
CA PRO A 108 -9.55 12.00 -4.99
C PRO A 108 -8.54 12.09 -3.84
N LYS A 109 -7.34 12.60 -4.10
CA LYS A 109 -6.41 12.94 -3.03
C LYS A 109 -7.06 14.02 -2.16
N ILE A 110 -7.18 13.74 -0.87
CA ILE A 110 -7.65 14.69 0.14
C ILE A 110 -6.46 15.12 0.99
N ILE A 111 -6.34 16.42 1.26
CA ILE A 111 -5.40 17.00 2.22
C ILE A 111 -6.18 18.01 3.06
N ASN A 112 -6.03 17.94 4.39
CA ASN A 112 -6.77 18.78 5.35
C ASN A 112 -8.28 18.80 5.09
N GLY A 113 -8.85 17.61 4.81
CA GLY A 113 -10.28 17.43 4.55
C GLY A 113 -10.79 17.94 3.20
N LYS A 114 -9.92 18.50 2.33
CA LYS A 114 -10.32 19.06 1.03
C LYS A 114 -9.76 18.26 -0.15
N PRO A 115 -10.53 18.04 -1.22
CA PRO A 115 -10.04 17.43 -2.44
C PRO A 115 -8.99 18.32 -3.12
N VAL A 116 -7.92 17.70 -3.61
CA VAL A 116 -6.77 18.35 -4.22
C VAL A 116 -6.88 18.25 -5.74
N THR A 117 -6.79 19.38 -6.42
CA THR A 117 -6.74 19.42 -7.90
C THR A 117 -5.33 19.08 -8.41
N CYS A 118 -5.21 18.68 -9.68
CA CYS A 118 -3.89 18.41 -10.29
C CYS A 118 -2.92 19.59 -10.17
N ARG A 119 -3.41 20.83 -10.32
CA ARG A 119 -2.61 22.04 -10.15
C ARG A 119 -2.09 22.17 -8.72
N LYS A 120 -2.96 22.01 -7.71
CA LYS A 120 -2.56 22.12 -6.30
C LYS A 120 -1.65 20.95 -5.87
N LEU A 121 -1.84 19.75 -6.45
CA LEU A 121 -0.94 18.62 -6.24
C LEU A 121 0.50 18.93 -6.69
N MET A 122 0.67 19.61 -7.83
CA MET A 122 1.99 20.05 -8.30
C MET A 122 2.65 21.05 -7.33
N HIS A 123 1.88 21.91 -6.69
CA HIS A 123 2.40 22.79 -5.65
C HIS A 123 2.90 22.00 -4.44
N TYR A 124 2.10 21.05 -3.94
CA TYR A 124 2.53 20.18 -2.83
C TYR A 124 3.83 19.41 -3.15
N PHE A 125 3.98 18.89 -4.38
CA PHE A 125 5.23 18.23 -4.77
C PHE A 125 6.47 19.13 -4.63
N LYS A 126 6.38 20.40 -5.05
CA LYS A 126 7.48 21.36 -4.94
C LYS A 126 7.80 21.67 -3.48
N GLU A 127 6.79 21.96 -2.67
CA GLU A 127 6.97 22.23 -1.24
C GLU A 127 7.59 21.02 -0.52
N TYR A 128 7.13 19.81 -0.83
CA TYR A 128 7.72 18.59 -0.27
C TYR A 128 9.19 18.45 -0.64
N VAL A 129 9.54 18.48 -1.92
CA VAL A 129 10.94 18.36 -2.36
C VAL A 129 11.83 19.40 -1.66
N ASN A 130 11.40 20.65 -1.59
CA ASN A 130 12.16 21.71 -0.90
C ASN A 130 12.31 21.44 0.60
N SER A 131 11.28 20.91 1.27
CA SER A 131 11.35 20.58 2.70
C SER A 131 12.31 19.43 3.02
N PHE A 132 12.57 18.55 2.05
CA PHE A 132 13.53 17.45 2.16
C PHE A 132 14.94 17.81 1.67
N ASP A 133 15.15 19.02 1.16
CA ASP A 133 16.47 19.51 0.68
C ASP A 133 17.38 20.00 1.84
N GLY A 134 16.92 19.90 3.09
CA GLY A 134 17.72 20.14 4.29
C GLY A 134 18.44 18.90 4.81
N ASN A 135 19.42 19.08 5.71
CA ASN A 135 20.15 17.98 6.37
C ASN A 135 19.35 17.24 7.45
N THR A 136 18.07 17.57 7.64
CA THR A 136 17.22 17.00 8.70
C THR A 136 15.90 16.53 8.11
N MET A 137 15.43 15.37 8.56
CA MET A 137 14.12 14.87 8.15
C MET A 137 13.03 15.84 8.65
N PRO A 138 12.19 16.39 7.75
CA PRO A 138 11.14 17.32 8.17
C PRO A 138 10.12 16.63 9.08
N GLU A 139 9.69 17.33 10.12
CA GLU A 139 8.64 16.88 11.04
C GLU A 139 7.33 16.59 10.28
N PRO A 140 6.64 15.46 10.52
CA PRO A 140 5.43 15.06 9.78
C PRO A 140 4.33 16.13 9.74
N HIS A 141 4.22 16.97 10.78
CA HIS A 141 3.25 18.05 10.87
C HIS A 141 3.64 19.29 10.05
N SER A 142 4.93 19.57 9.87
CA SER A 142 5.45 20.71 9.09
C SER A 142 5.18 20.55 7.59
N ILE A 143 5.21 19.30 7.13
CA ILE A 143 4.91 18.85 5.77
C ILE A 143 3.42 19.12 5.41
N LEU A 144 2.50 18.91 6.34
CA LEU A 144 1.05 18.97 6.09
C LEU A 144 0.42 20.34 6.36
N ASN A 145 1.10 21.20 7.12
CA ASN A 145 0.70 22.59 7.39
C ASN A 145 1.20 23.60 6.34
N ALA A 146 1.91 23.13 5.30
CA ALA A 146 2.25 23.95 4.15
C ALA A 146 0.99 24.21 3.28
N ASN A 147 0.22 25.24 3.68
CA ASN A 147 -0.97 25.87 3.04
C ASN A 147 -2.37 25.45 3.51
#